data_AF-A0A9D4YM71-F1
#
_entry.id   AF-A0A9D4YM71-F1
#
_cell.length_a   1.000
_cell.length_b   1.000
_cell.length_c   1.000
_cell.angle_alpha   90.00
_cell.angle_beta   90.00
_cell.angle_gamma   90.00
#
_symmetry.space_group_name_H-M   'P 1'
#
loop_
_entity.id
_entity.type
_entity.pdbx_description
1 polymer ?
#
loop_
_entity_poly.entity_id
_entity_poly.type
_entity_poly.pdbx_seq_one_letter_code
_entity_poly.pdbx_strand_id
1 'polypeptide(L)'
;MRSATAPNPSCSSGNRFNDNAVILNWLHHRSHPQECPVCKCVVGEEKLVPLYGKGRSVTDLRTEIPPRPSDIHTLFASLEQMRLSREATEHRFKEYIDQCIEEFCVAQEQRTALIQEAQERCFQQLECRIKECRADADYRIKKFRAEAEQRIKECRAEADQRIRECRAEYHADAEQRIKKLRADA
;
A
#
# COMPACT_ATOMS: atom_id res chain seq x y z
N MET A 1 -57.19 -16.69 -27.41
CA MET A 1 -56.31 -17.88 -27.37
C MET A 1 -55.30 -17.75 -28.51
N ARG A 2 -54.07 -17.33 -28.20
CA ARG A 2 -52.97 -17.25 -29.17
C ARG A 2 -52.18 -18.54 -29.07
N SER A 3 -52.19 -19.38 -30.10
CA SER A 3 -51.27 -20.51 -30.21
C SER A 3 -50.00 -20.02 -30.90
N ALA A 4 -48.90 -20.07 -30.16
CA ALA A 4 -47.57 -19.68 -30.60
C ALA A 4 -47.01 -20.72 -31.61
N THR A 5 -46.69 -20.27 -32.82
CA THR A 5 -45.82 -21.01 -33.73
C THR A 5 -44.39 -20.59 -33.42
N ALA A 6 -43.58 -21.51 -32.90
CA ALA A 6 -42.18 -21.25 -32.57
C ALA A 6 -41.39 -20.88 -33.85
N PRO A 7 -40.51 -19.86 -33.80
CA PRO A 7 -39.65 -19.52 -34.93
C PRO A 7 -38.60 -20.61 -35.15
N ASN A 8 -38.43 -21.03 -36.40
CA ASN A 8 -37.40 -21.97 -36.85
C ASN A 8 -36.01 -21.54 -36.32
N PRO A 9 -35.20 -22.44 -35.73
CA PRO A 9 -33.89 -22.10 -35.21
C PRO A 9 -32.93 -21.77 -36.37
N SER A 10 -32.53 -20.51 -36.48
CA SER A 10 -31.43 -20.08 -37.34
C SER A 10 -30.08 -20.42 -36.67
N CYS A 11 -29.19 -21.13 -37.37
CA CYS A 11 -27.84 -21.46 -36.90
C CYS A 11 -27.03 -20.17 -36.73
N SER A 12 -26.92 -19.71 -35.48
CA SER A 12 -26.08 -18.58 -35.06
C SER A 12 -24.68 -19.03 -34.58
N SER A 13 -24.32 -20.29 -34.75
CA SER A 13 -22.99 -20.81 -34.38
C SER A 13 -21.97 -20.59 -35.50
N GLY A 14 -21.11 -19.60 -35.29
CA GLY A 14 -20.04 -19.17 -36.19
C GLY A 14 -18.91 -20.17 -36.41
N ASN A 15 -19.17 -21.27 -37.13
CA ASN A 15 -18.14 -22.11 -37.71
C ASN A 15 -17.83 -21.63 -39.13
N ARG A 16 -16.70 -20.92 -39.29
CA ARG A 16 -16.16 -20.48 -40.58
C ARG A 16 -15.62 -21.69 -41.34
N PHE A 17 -16.35 -22.15 -42.34
CA PHE A 17 -15.79 -23.06 -43.34
C PHE A 17 -14.95 -22.27 -44.33
N ASN A 18 -13.71 -22.71 -44.55
CA ASN A 18 -12.69 -21.90 -45.22
C ASN A 18 -12.77 -21.85 -46.76
N ASP A 19 -13.73 -22.49 -47.42
CA ASP A 19 -13.79 -22.49 -48.90
C ASP A 19 -15.21 -22.28 -49.44
N ASN A 20 -15.58 -21.03 -49.75
CA ASN A 20 -16.90 -20.67 -50.30
C ASN A 20 -17.22 -21.38 -51.64
N ALA A 21 -16.22 -21.73 -52.44
CA ALA A 21 -16.41 -22.44 -53.71
C ALA A 21 -16.91 -23.88 -53.50
N VAL A 22 -16.50 -24.54 -52.42
CA VAL A 22 -16.89 -25.92 -52.12
C VAL A 22 -18.34 -25.98 -51.62
N ILE A 23 -18.75 -25.00 -50.82
CA ILE A 23 -20.12 -24.94 -50.28
C ILE A 23 -21.14 -24.56 -51.36
N LEU A 24 -20.84 -23.58 -52.22
CA LEU A 24 -21.73 -23.21 -53.33
C LEU A 24 -21.99 -24.39 -54.28
N ASN A 25 -20.92 -25.09 -54.68
CA ASN A 25 -21.04 -26.25 -55.55
C ASN A 25 -21.79 -27.40 -54.85
N TRP A 26 -21.63 -27.55 -53.54
CA TRP A 26 -22.33 -28.55 -52.72
C TRP A 26 -23.84 -28.25 -52.60
N LEU A 27 -24.23 -26.98 -52.45
CA LEU A 27 -25.64 -26.57 -52.41
C LEU A 27 -26.32 -26.86 -53.77
N HIS A 28 -25.64 -26.61 -54.90
CA HIS A 28 -26.24 -26.78 -56.23
C HIS A 28 -26.42 -28.26 -56.66
N HIS A 29 -25.65 -29.20 -56.09
CA HIS A 29 -25.65 -30.61 -56.52
C HIS A 29 -26.53 -31.56 -55.67
N ARG A 30 -27.22 -31.10 -54.62
CA ARG A 30 -28.03 -31.96 -53.75
C ARG A 30 -29.53 -31.64 -53.87
N SER A 31 -30.32 -32.69 -54.10
CA SER A 31 -31.74 -32.57 -54.44
C SER A 31 -32.72 -32.39 -53.27
N HIS A 32 -32.31 -32.50 -51.99
CA HIS A 32 -33.04 -32.10 -50.76
C HIS A 32 -32.26 -32.52 -49.48
N PRO A 33 -32.43 -31.84 -48.32
CA PRO A 33 -32.53 -30.40 -48.09
C PRO A 33 -31.14 -29.75 -47.90
N GLN A 34 -31.06 -28.44 -48.13
CA GLN A 34 -29.84 -27.62 -48.06
C GLN A 34 -29.35 -27.46 -46.61
N GLU A 35 -28.77 -28.50 -46.01
CA GLU A 35 -28.34 -28.50 -44.61
C GLU A 35 -26.83 -28.27 -44.46
N CYS A 36 -26.41 -27.42 -43.52
CA CYS A 36 -24.99 -27.24 -43.24
C CYS A 36 -24.35 -28.60 -42.84
N PRO A 37 -23.27 -29.08 -43.50
CA PRO A 37 -22.67 -30.37 -43.16
C PRO A 37 -22.00 -30.40 -41.77
N VAL A 38 -21.84 -29.25 -41.11
CA VAL A 38 -21.34 -29.16 -39.72
C VAL A 38 -22.47 -28.96 -38.72
N CYS A 39 -23.35 -27.96 -38.88
CA CYS A 39 -24.40 -27.69 -37.88
C CYS A 39 -25.76 -28.32 -38.18
N LYS A 40 -25.97 -28.89 -39.37
CA LYS A 40 -27.22 -29.52 -39.85
C LYS A 40 -28.43 -28.58 -39.94
N CYS A 41 -28.23 -27.27 -39.82
CA CYS A 41 -29.30 -26.29 -40.02
C CYS A 41 -29.48 -25.95 -41.50
N VAL A 42 -30.68 -25.48 -41.85
CA VAL A 42 -31.01 -25.07 -43.22
C VAL A 42 -30.19 -23.84 -43.63
N VAL A 43 -29.48 -23.94 -44.75
CA VAL A 43 -28.65 -22.89 -45.37
C VAL A 43 -29.33 -22.41 -46.63
N GLY A 44 -29.46 -21.09 -46.78
CA GLY A 44 -29.89 -20.44 -48.01
C GLY A 44 -28.71 -19.72 -48.67
N GLU A 45 -28.65 -19.72 -50.01
CA GLU A 45 -27.59 -19.08 -50.79
C GLU A 45 -27.51 -17.57 -50.51
N GLU A 46 -28.64 -16.94 -50.18
CA GLU A 46 -28.77 -15.52 -49.82
C GLU A 46 -28.15 -15.16 -48.45
N LYS A 47 -27.86 -16.16 -47.62
CA LYS A 47 -27.28 -15.98 -46.27
C LYS A 47 -25.79 -16.27 -46.23
N LEU A 48 -25.19 -16.66 -47.36
CA LEU A 48 -23.76 -16.87 -47.45
C LEU A 48 -23.03 -15.53 -47.45
N VAL A 49 -22.12 -15.35 -46.50
CA VAL A 49 -21.20 -14.21 -46.47
C VAL A 49 -19.89 -14.66 -47.09
N PRO A 50 -19.45 -14.08 -48.23
CA PRO A 50 -18.12 -14.34 -48.77
C PRO A 50 -17.08 -13.94 -47.73
N LEU A 51 -16.30 -14.91 -47.25
CA LEU A 51 -15.18 -14.66 -46.34
C LEU A 51 -14.05 -13.89 -47.03
N TYR A 52 -14.06 -13.86 -48.37
CA TYR A 52 -13.20 -13.02 -49.18
C TYR A 52 -14.06 -12.35 -50.27
N GLY A 53 -14.04 -11.01 -50.33
CA GLY A 53 -14.60 -10.25 -51.44
C GLY A 53 -15.85 -9.42 -51.12
N LYS A 54 -15.64 -8.26 -50.49
CA LYS A 54 -16.42 -7.05 -50.81
C LYS A 54 -15.50 -5.82 -50.74
N GLY A 55 -14.87 -5.53 -51.88
CA GLY A 55 -14.31 -4.21 -52.21
C GLY A 55 -13.16 -3.66 -51.37
N ARG A 56 -11.97 -4.30 -51.36
CA ARG A 56 -10.69 -3.58 -51.14
C ARG A 56 -9.60 -4.11 -52.07
N SER A 57 -8.66 -3.22 -52.41
CA SER A 57 -7.59 -3.35 -53.41
C SER A 57 -6.81 -4.66 -53.38
N VAL A 58 -6.52 -5.14 -54.58
CA VAL A 58 -5.77 -6.36 -54.91
C VAL A 58 -4.31 -6.21 -54.50
N THR A 59 -4.01 -6.49 -53.23
CA THR A 59 -2.68 -6.97 -52.86
C THR A 59 -2.92 -8.27 -52.13
N ASP A 60 -2.62 -9.38 -52.80
CA ASP A 60 -2.73 -10.69 -52.21
C ASP A 60 -1.74 -10.74 -51.05
N LEU A 61 -2.21 -10.84 -49.81
CA LEU A 61 -1.36 -11.01 -48.62
C LEU A 61 -0.47 -12.25 -48.73
N ARG A 62 -0.74 -13.15 -49.69
CA ARG A 62 0.16 -14.25 -50.07
C ARG A 62 1.47 -13.80 -50.72
N THR A 63 1.55 -12.57 -51.22
CA THR A 63 2.81 -12.00 -51.74
C THR A 63 3.81 -11.65 -50.64
N GLU A 64 3.34 -11.50 -49.39
CA GLU A 64 4.19 -11.37 -48.19
C GLU A 64 4.36 -12.69 -47.44
N ILE A 65 3.81 -13.81 -47.96
CA ILE A 65 4.06 -15.11 -47.35
C ILE A 65 5.52 -15.48 -47.63
N PRO A 66 6.33 -15.70 -46.58
CA PRO A 66 7.71 -16.11 -46.77
C PRO A 66 7.76 -17.38 -47.63
N PRO A 67 8.75 -17.49 -48.55
CA PRO A 67 8.83 -18.60 -49.48
C PRO A 67 8.76 -19.94 -48.74
N ARG A 68 7.99 -20.88 -49.29
CA ARG A 68 7.86 -22.22 -48.71
C ARG A 68 9.27 -22.83 -48.61
N PRO A 69 9.71 -23.26 -47.42
CA PRO A 69 11.06 -23.77 -47.23
C PRO A 69 11.31 -24.95 -48.18
N SER A 70 12.44 -24.88 -48.86
CA SER A 70 12.82 -25.76 -49.96
C SER A 70 13.25 -27.16 -49.52
N ASP A 71 13.64 -27.33 -48.24
CA ASP A 71 13.95 -28.63 -47.65
C ASP A 71 13.58 -28.71 -46.16
N ILE A 72 13.66 -29.92 -45.62
CA ILE A 72 13.34 -30.21 -44.22
C ILE A 72 14.35 -29.58 -43.24
N HIS A 73 15.61 -29.41 -43.66
CA HIS A 73 16.66 -28.81 -42.83
C HIS A 73 16.39 -27.32 -42.56
N THR A 74 15.89 -26.60 -43.56
CA THR A 74 15.50 -25.20 -43.48
C THR A 74 14.30 -25.01 -42.54
N LEU A 75 13.35 -25.96 -42.54
CA LEU A 75 12.25 -25.99 -41.58
C LEU A 75 12.73 -26.18 -40.14
N PHE A 76 13.61 -27.15 -39.91
CA PHE A 76 14.19 -27.38 -38.58
C PHE A 76 14.99 -26.17 -38.08
N ALA A 77 15.81 -25.55 -38.94
CA ALA A 77 16.55 -24.33 -38.58
C ALA A 77 15.62 -23.17 -38.22
N SER A 78 14.53 -22.98 -38.98
CA SER A 78 13.53 -21.93 -38.69
C SER A 78 12.79 -22.18 -37.37
N LEU A 79 12.43 -23.43 -37.07
CA LEU A 79 11.80 -23.81 -35.81
C LEU A 79 12.75 -23.59 -34.62
N GLU A 80 14.03 -23.95 -34.77
CA GLU A 80 15.04 -23.74 -33.73
C GLU A 80 15.30 -22.25 -33.51
N GLN A 81 15.32 -21.45 -34.56
CA GLN A 81 15.46 -19.99 -34.46
C GLN A 81 14.25 -19.36 -33.76
N MET A 82 13.02 -19.85 -34.01
CA MET A 82 11.84 -19.42 -33.26
C MET A 82 11.90 -19.84 -31.79
N ARG A 83 12.39 -21.06 -31.48
CA ARG A 83 12.59 -21.53 -30.11
C ARG A 83 13.57 -20.64 -29.35
N LEU A 84 14.74 -20.40 -29.92
CA LEU A 84 15.78 -19.54 -29.35
C LEU A 84 15.30 -18.09 -29.20
N SER A 85 14.55 -17.57 -30.17
CA SER A 85 13.95 -16.24 -30.05
C SER A 85 12.94 -16.16 -28.91
N ARG A 86 12.11 -17.20 -28.71
CA ARG A 86 11.16 -17.25 -27.60
C ARG A 86 11.88 -17.28 -26.26
N GLU A 87 12.88 -18.15 -26.12
CA GLU A 87 13.70 -18.27 -24.92
C GLU A 87 14.44 -16.97 -24.59
N ALA A 88 14.97 -16.28 -25.61
CA ALA A 88 15.60 -14.98 -25.43
C ALA A 88 14.61 -13.91 -24.94
N THR A 89 13.36 -13.91 -25.45
CA THR A 89 12.33 -12.97 -24.98
C THR A 89 11.85 -13.29 -23.56
N GLU A 90 11.72 -14.57 -23.22
CA GLU A 90 11.38 -15.02 -21.87
C GLU A 90 12.47 -14.62 -20.86
N HIS A 91 13.74 -14.80 -21.24
CA HIS A 91 14.88 -14.38 -20.43
C HIS A 91 14.90 -12.88 -20.17
N ARG A 92 14.75 -12.06 -21.23
CA ARG A 92 14.71 -10.59 -21.09
C ARG A 92 13.55 -10.13 -20.21
N PHE A 93 12.39 -10.77 -20.33
CA PHE A 93 11.24 -10.43 -19.51
C PHE A 93 11.49 -10.78 -18.03
N LYS A 94 12.12 -11.93 -17.77
CA LYS A 94 12.52 -12.33 -16.43
C LYS A 94 13.54 -11.35 -15.83
N GLU A 95 14.59 -11.00 -16.56
CA GLU A 95 15.59 -10.02 -16.13
C GLU A 95 14.96 -8.67 -15.80
N TYR A 96 14.02 -8.21 -16.63
CA TYR A 96 13.29 -6.97 -16.37
C TYR A 96 12.47 -7.04 -15.07
N ILE A 97 11.76 -8.15 -14.84
CA ILE A 97 11.00 -8.34 -13.59
C ILE A 97 11.94 -8.37 -12.39
N ASP A 98 13.02 -9.15 -12.47
CA ASP A 98 13.98 -9.29 -11.38
C ASP A 98 14.59 -7.93 -11.03
N GLN A 99 14.95 -7.12 -12.04
CA GLN A 99 15.41 -5.75 -11.85
C GLN A 99 14.35 -4.86 -11.16
N CYS A 100 13.09 -4.89 -11.62
CA CYS A 100 12.02 -4.11 -11.00
C CYS A 100 11.77 -4.51 -9.54
N ILE A 101 11.86 -5.80 -9.22
CA ILE A 101 11.71 -6.30 -7.85
C ILE A 101 12.86 -5.78 -6.98
N GLU A 102 14.10 -5.87 -7.47
CA GLU A 102 15.27 -5.42 -6.72
C GLU A 102 15.22 -3.91 -6.45
N GLU A 103 14.89 -3.09 -7.45
CA GLU A 103 14.69 -1.65 -7.29
C GLU A 103 13.59 -1.33 -6.27
N PHE A 104 12.47 -2.08 -6.31
CA PHE A 104 11.40 -1.91 -5.34
C PHE A 104 11.82 -2.30 -3.91
N CYS A 105 12.51 -3.44 -3.74
CA CYS A 105 12.99 -3.89 -2.43
C CYS A 105 13.96 -2.88 -1.81
N VAL A 106 14.94 -2.41 -2.58
CA VAL A 106 15.90 -1.39 -2.12
C VAL A 106 15.18 -0.10 -1.74
N ALA A 107 14.22 0.36 -2.54
CA ALA A 107 13.45 1.56 -2.23
C ALA A 107 12.59 1.40 -0.97
N GLN A 108 12.03 0.20 -0.74
CA GLN A 108 11.27 -0.09 0.49
C GLN A 108 12.18 -0.11 1.72
N GLU A 109 13.35 -0.76 1.63
CA GLU A 109 14.33 -0.78 2.72
C GLU A 109 14.80 0.62 3.10
N GLN A 110 15.08 1.47 2.11
CA GLN A 110 15.45 2.87 2.37
C GLN A 110 14.31 3.64 3.05
N ARG A 111 13.06 3.44 2.62
CA ARG A 111 11.89 4.09 3.23
C ARG A 111 11.67 3.62 4.67
N THR A 112 11.78 2.32 4.94
CA THR A 112 11.61 1.79 6.29
C THR A 112 12.74 2.27 7.21
N ALA A 113 13.98 2.30 6.73
CA ALA A 113 15.11 2.86 7.47
C ALA A 113 14.90 4.34 7.82
N LEU A 114 14.48 5.17 6.86
CA LEU A 114 14.21 6.59 7.10
C LEU A 114 13.09 6.81 8.13
N ILE A 115 12.04 5.99 8.08
CA ILE A 115 10.94 6.04 9.06
C ILE A 115 11.45 5.63 10.45
N GLN A 116 12.24 4.57 10.55
CA GLN A 116 12.82 4.11 11.81
C GLN A 116 13.74 5.19 12.42
N GLU A 117 14.62 5.80 11.64
CA GLU A 117 15.47 6.91 12.10
C GLU A 117 14.67 8.13 12.54
N ALA A 118 13.57 8.45 11.85
CA ALA A 118 12.69 9.55 12.25
C ALA A 118 11.96 9.24 13.57
N GLN A 119 11.48 8.00 13.74
CA GLN A 119 10.86 7.53 14.99
C GLN A 119 11.85 7.57 16.15
N GLU A 120 13.08 7.08 15.95
CA GLU A 120 14.10 7.07 16.98
C GLU A 120 14.50 8.49 17.41
N ARG A 121 14.69 9.40 16.44
CA ARG A 121 14.93 10.82 16.74
C ARG A 121 13.82 11.46 17.55
N CYS A 122 12.56 11.19 17.18
CA CYS A 122 11.40 11.71 17.91
C CYS A 122 11.36 11.16 19.35
N PHE A 123 11.61 9.86 19.52
CA PHE A 123 11.64 9.23 20.83
C PHE A 123 12.76 9.80 21.71
N GLN A 124 13.99 9.90 21.20
CA GLN A 124 15.12 10.49 21.92
C GLN A 124 14.85 11.95 22.32
N GLN A 125 14.21 12.72 21.44
CA GLN A 125 13.82 14.11 21.74
C GLN A 125 12.79 14.17 22.88
N LEU A 126 11.78 13.31 22.87
CA LEU A 126 10.79 13.23 23.94
C LEU A 126 11.43 12.80 25.26
N GLU A 127 12.31 11.81 25.25
CA GLU A 127 13.04 11.39 26.45
C GLU A 127 13.88 12.51 27.06
N CYS A 128 14.60 13.27 26.22
CA CYS A 128 15.39 14.41 26.67
C CYS A 128 14.49 15.46 27.35
N ARG A 129 13.38 15.83 26.69
CA ARG A 129 12.40 16.79 27.24
C ARG A 129 11.79 16.32 28.55
N ILE A 130 11.45 15.03 28.67
CA ILE A 130 10.91 14.47 29.92
C ILE A 130 11.96 14.57 31.04
N LYS A 131 13.23 14.27 30.76
CA LYS A 131 14.32 14.40 31.73
C LYS A 131 14.50 15.84 32.20
N GLU A 132 14.48 16.80 31.27
CA GLU A 132 14.56 18.23 31.57
C GLU A 132 13.38 18.70 32.44
N CYS A 133 12.14 18.34 32.06
CA CYS A 133 10.95 18.68 32.83
C CYS A 133 10.98 18.09 34.25
N ARG A 134 11.47 16.85 34.41
CA ARG A 134 11.64 16.23 35.73
C ARG A 134 12.68 16.97 36.56
N ALA A 135 13.82 17.32 35.97
CA ALA A 135 14.89 18.04 36.64
C ALA A 135 14.43 19.44 37.10
N ASP A 136 13.69 20.17 36.27
CA ASP A 136 13.10 21.47 36.63
C ASP A 136 12.12 21.34 37.80
N ALA A 137 11.22 20.35 37.74
CA ALA A 137 10.26 20.09 38.81
C ALA A 137 10.98 19.75 40.13
N ASP A 138 11.98 18.88 40.10
CA ASP A 138 12.78 18.52 41.28
C ASP A 138 13.53 19.72 41.86
N TYR A 139 14.09 20.57 41.00
CA TYR A 139 14.74 21.81 41.41
C TYR A 139 13.75 22.75 42.11
N ARG A 140 12.57 22.96 41.52
CA ARG A 140 11.52 23.81 42.10
C ARG A 140 11.04 23.26 43.43
N ILE A 141 10.82 21.96 43.55
CA ILE A 141 10.41 21.31 44.81
C ILE A 141 11.49 21.51 45.88
N LYS A 142 12.76 21.30 45.55
CA LYS A 142 13.88 21.52 46.48
C LYS A 142 13.95 22.97 46.94
N LYS A 143 13.81 23.92 46.00
CA LYS A 143 13.81 25.36 46.31
C LYS A 143 12.66 25.73 47.26
N PHE A 144 11.44 25.32 46.95
CA PHE A 144 10.28 25.59 47.80
C PHE A 144 10.41 24.96 49.18
N ARG A 145 10.96 23.74 49.28
CA ARG A 145 11.24 23.09 50.57
C ARG A 145 12.25 23.88 51.38
N ALA A 146 13.36 24.31 50.79
CA ALA A 146 14.38 25.10 51.47
C ALA A 146 13.82 26.45 51.98
N GLU A 147 13.04 27.14 51.16
CA GLU A 147 12.37 28.38 51.54
C GLU A 147 11.37 28.17 52.69
N ALA A 148 10.57 27.10 52.63
CA ALA A 148 9.64 26.76 53.70
C ALA A 148 10.35 26.41 55.02
N GLU A 149 11.44 25.63 54.94
CA GLU A 149 12.27 25.30 56.10
C GLU A 149 12.90 26.55 56.73
N GLN A 150 13.38 27.48 55.90
CA GLN A 150 13.93 28.75 56.38
C GLN A 150 12.86 29.56 57.11
N ARG A 151 11.66 29.71 56.54
CA ARG A 151 10.55 30.42 57.18
C ARG A 151 10.16 29.78 58.51
N ILE A 152 10.12 28.44 58.58
CA ILE A 152 9.85 27.72 59.83
C ILE A 152 10.94 28.00 60.87
N LYS A 153 12.22 28.02 60.47
CA LYS A 153 13.34 28.34 61.38
C LYS A 153 13.22 29.76 61.93
N GLU A 154 12.90 30.73 61.08
CA GLU A 154 12.72 32.13 61.47
C GLU A 154 11.54 32.29 62.45
N CYS A 155 10.37 31.70 62.13
CA CYS A 155 9.21 31.74 63.03
C CYS A 155 9.51 31.09 64.39
N ARG A 156 10.28 29.99 64.43
CA ARG A 156 10.69 29.34 65.69
C ARG A 156 11.63 30.24 66.48
N ALA A 157 12.62 30.86 65.84
CA ALA A 157 13.55 31.76 66.49
C ALA A 157 12.83 32.98 67.09
N GLU A 158 11.85 33.55 66.36
CA GLU A 158 11.03 34.66 66.85
C GLU A 158 10.19 34.23 68.06
N ALA A 159 9.56 33.05 68.01
CA ALA A 159 8.81 32.54 69.16
C ALA A 159 9.71 32.32 70.40
N ASP A 160 10.89 31.75 70.21
CA ASP A 160 11.87 31.56 71.29
C ASP A 160 12.34 32.90 71.87
N GLN A 161 12.55 33.90 71.03
CA GLN A 161 12.90 35.25 71.47
C GLN A 161 11.78 35.86 72.34
N ARG A 162 10.53 35.81 71.88
CA ARG A 162 9.37 36.30 72.64
C ARG A 162 9.26 35.60 74.01
N ILE A 163 9.48 34.28 74.05
CA ILE A 163 9.49 33.52 75.31
C ILE A 163 10.60 34.01 76.25
N ARG A 164 11.80 34.29 75.72
CA ARG A 164 12.91 34.82 76.54
C ARG A 164 12.61 36.20 77.09
N GLU A 165 12.06 37.09 76.27
CA GLU A 165 11.67 38.44 76.67
C GLU A 165 10.61 38.41 77.77
N CYS A 166 9.51 37.65 77.58
CA CYS A 166 8.49 37.49 78.61
C CYS A 166 9.04 36.92 79.92
N ARG A 167 9.99 35.98 79.86
CA ARG A 167 10.66 35.45 81.07
C ARG A 167 11.50 36.52 81.76
N ALA A 168 12.27 37.31 80.99
CA ALA A 168 13.11 38.38 81.54
C ALA A 168 12.26 39.47 82.21
N GLU A 169 11.17 39.88 81.58
CA GLU A 169 10.21 40.83 82.15
C GLU A 169 9.62 40.31 83.46
N TYR A 170 9.14 39.05 83.47
CA TYR A 170 8.61 38.42 84.67
C TYR A 170 9.64 38.36 85.80
N HIS A 171 10.89 37.99 85.50
CA HIS A 171 11.96 37.97 86.49
C HIS A 171 12.29 39.37 87.03
N ALA A 172 12.37 40.38 86.15
CA ALA A 172 12.62 41.76 86.57
C ALA A 172 11.50 42.30 87.47
N ASP A 173 10.23 42.04 87.12
CA ASP A 173 9.07 42.41 87.93
C ASP A 173 9.10 41.72 89.30
N ALA A 174 9.43 40.42 89.33
CA ALA A 174 9.58 39.68 90.58
C ALA A 174 10.69 40.26 91.47
N GLU A 175 11.85 40.60 90.90
CA GLU A 175 12.94 41.24 91.64
C GLU A 175 12.54 42.62 92.20
N GLN A 176 11.85 43.44 91.40
CA GLN A 176 11.35 44.74 91.85
C GLN A 176 10.36 44.59 93.01
N ARG A 177 9.44 43.61 92.94
CA ARG A 177 8.50 43.31 94.03
C ARG A 177 9.24 42.88 95.29
N ILE A 178 10.24 42.01 95.18
CA ILE A 178 11.07 41.57 96.31
C ILE A 178 11.82 42.77 96.92
N LYS A 179 12.38 43.67 96.10
CA LYS A 179 13.08 44.87 96.58
C LYS A 179 12.14 45.79 97.37
N LYS A 180 10.91 46.03 96.88
CA LYS A 180 9.90 46.83 97.59
C LYS A 180 9.54 46.22 98.94
N LEU A 181 9.21 44.92 98.96
CA LEU A 181 8.88 44.21 100.21
C LEU A 181 10.02 44.25 101.24
N ARG A 182 11.28 44.27 100.81
CA ARG A 182 12.44 44.43 101.70
C ARG A 182 12.64 45.86 102.20
N ALA A 183 12.21 46.87 101.45
CA ALA A 183 12.31 48.26 101.87
C ALA A 183 11.22 48.66 102.88
N ASP A 184 10.08 47.95 102.83
CA ASP A 184 8.92 48.18 103.71
C ASP A 184 9.00 47.40 105.06
N ALA A 185 10.04 46.58 105.27
CA ALA A 185 10.25 45.73 106.46
C ALA A 185 11.36 46.28 107.37
#